data_AF-A0A2H6A1M4-F1
#
_entry.id   AF-A0A2H6A1M4-F1
#
_cell.length_a   1.000
_cell.length_b   1.000
_cell.length_c   1.000
_cell.angle_alpha   90.00
_cell.angle_beta   90.00
_cell.angle_gamma   90.00
#
_symmetry.space_group_name_H-M   'P 1'
#
loop_
_entity.id
_entity.type
_entity.pdbx_description
1 polymer ?
#
loop_
_entity_poly.entity_id
_entity_poly.type
_entity_poly.pdbx_seq_one_letter_code
_entity_poly.pdbx_strand_id
1 'polypeptide(L)'
;MKPAPLLAAGALLLAGAAGAVWLEAEPGSAEFDHERHREVFPTCVACHSGVMSGETPWPDPQGCRSCHDGVVEEEVEWSPPAVARASNLRFEHRRHAELVLRGDTLARCSDCHTPAGAPWMTVRRAVVDQCFGCHGIVAGHLEAPDTACAVCHFPLAEAAALDLEEIASFEKPPSHLRNRFARGEVHGAAATALAPGYPVAPSCATCHARDFCMVCHVDAPEQPAIQALAPDPRSLALRAVLEAPESHQSPDFLAAHGGLVRSRLRECATCHARESCMECHRALPDAVSRLPPAGEGRGVGAKVVRRPPETHAGGYAERHGSAAAARTETCAGCHVQADCLDCHRPVAGAAGKYHPEGFLVRHPSAAYSRAADCVSCHNQGEFCSTCHQQAGLVPKGPFRSGYHDAKQMFVLGHGEAARRSLESCVTCHVENDCLACHSALGGRRFNPHGPGFDADRLRKRNPGMCTVCHGARIPG
;
A
#
# COMPACT_ATOMS: atom_id res chain seq x y z
N MET A 1 -21.27 77.74 1.38
CA MET A 1 -22.69 78.14 1.40
C MET A 1 -23.49 77.03 2.07
N LYS A 2 -24.66 77.40 2.63
CA LYS A 2 -25.52 76.71 3.60
C LYS A 2 -25.92 75.23 3.30
N PRO A 3 -26.51 74.50 4.29
CA PRO A 3 -26.31 73.06 4.54
C PRO A 3 -27.53 72.14 4.27
N ALA A 4 -27.29 70.82 4.42
CA ALA A 4 -28.22 69.72 4.82
C ALA A 4 -29.39 69.34 3.87
N PRO A 5 -30.01 68.13 3.93
CA PRO A 5 -30.16 67.28 5.12
C PRO A 5 -29.95 65.75 4.96
N LEU A 6 -29.91 65.13 6.14
CA LEU A 6 -29.96 63.71 6.49
C LEU A 6 -31.07 62.93 5.79
N LEU A 7 -30.76 61.70 5.39
CA LEU A 7 -31.71 60.59 5.39
C LEU A 7 -31.02 59.34 5.97
N ALA A 8 -31.52 58.93 7.14
CA ALA A 8 -31.22 57.67 7.78
C ALA A 8 -31.88 56.53 7.00
N ALA A 9 -31.13 55.46 6.71
CA ALA A 9 -31.68 54.19 6.27
C ALA A 9 -31.05 53.08 7.13
N GLY A 10 -31.92 52.39 7.87
CA GLY A 10 -31.57 51.48 8.95
C GLY A 10 -30.82 50.23 8.51
N ALA A 11 -29.95 49.78 9.40
CA ALA A 11 -29.34 48.46 9.35
C ALA A 11 -30.41 47.42 9.71
N LEU A 12 -30.83 46.63 8.72
CA LEU A 12 -31.54 45.38 8.94
C LEU A 12 -30.56 44.36 9.55
N LEU A 13 -30.65 44.15 10.86
CA LEU A 13 -30.09 42.99 11.53
C LEU A 13 -30.98 41.79 11.22
N LEU A 14 -30.56 40.96 10.26
CA LEU A 14 -31.10 39.63 10.05
C LEU A 14 -30.66 38.73 11.20
N ALA A 15 -31.51 38.62 12.22
CA ALA A 15 -31.43 37.55 13.21
C ALA A 15 -31.80 36.22 12.51
N GLY A 16 -30.79 35.51 12.01
CA GLY A 16 -30.93 34.13 11.58
C GLY A 16 -31.22 33.27 12.81
N ALA A 17 -32.48 32.86 12.97
CA ALA A 17 -32.86 31.82 13.91
C ALA A 17 -32.16 30.51 13.51
N ALA A 18 -31.04 30.22 14.16
CA ALA A 18 -30.51 28.87 14.20
C ALA A 18 -31.51 28.03 15.00
N GLY A 19 -32.46 27.41 14.29
CA GLY A 19 -33.27 26.34 14.83
C GLY A 19 -32.33 25.20 15.22
N ALA A 20 -31.94 25.16 16.49
CA ALA A 20 -31.45 23.95 17.10
C ALA A 20 -32.59 22.95 17.01
N VAL A 21 -32.51 22.01 16.06
CA VAL A 21 -33.26 20.78 16.12
C VAL A 21 -32.67 20.02 17.30
N TRP A 22 -33.26 20.21 18.48
CA TRP A 22 -33.07 19.32 19.60
C TRP A 22 -33.68 18.00 19.13
N LEU A 23 -32.86 16.99 18.85
CA LEU A 23 -33.35 15.62 18.93
C LEU A 23 -33.70 15.42 20.40
N GLU A 24 -34.99 15.49 20.71
CA GLU A 24 -35.52 14.99 21.97
C GLU A 24 -35.12 13.52 22.07
N ALA A 25 -34.23 13.23 23.02
CA ALA A 25 -34.03 11.87 23.48
C ALA A 25 -35.39 11.36 23.97
N GLU A 26 -35.80 10.20 23.46
CA GLU A 26 -37.01 9.49 23.88
C GLU A 26 -37.12 9.49 25.42
N PRO A 27 -38.18 10.06 26.01
CA PRO A 27 -38.39 10.03 27.45
C PRO A 27 -38.84 8.63 27.87
N GLY A 28 -38.17 8.05 28.86
CA GLY A 28 -38.78 7.00 29.70
C GLY A 28 -38.28 5.57 29.48
N SER A 29 -37.10 5.26 30.02
CA SER A 29 -37.02 4.09 30.89
C SER A 29 -36.56 4.59 32.24
N ALA A 30 -37.49 4.73 33.20
CA ALA A 30 -37.10 4.94 34.58
C ALA A 30 -36.11 3.84 34.98
N GLU A 31 -34.93 4.22 35.46
CA GLU A 31 -33.95 3.25 35.94
C GLU A 31 -34.56 2.50 37.13
N PHE A 32 -34.60 1.17 37.06
CA PHE A 32 -35.21 0.36 38.11
C PHE A 32 -34.33 0.36 39.37
N ASP A 33 -34.85 0.88 40.48
CA ASP A 33 -34.17 0.95 41.76
C ASP A 33 -34.26 -0.40 42.51
N HIS A 34 -33.22 -1.22 42.36
CA HIS A 34 -33.16 -2.53 43.03
C HIS A 34 -33.14 -2.41 44.56
N GLU A 35 -32.56 -1.35 45.12
CA GLU A 35 -32.43 -1.22 46.57
C GLU A 35 -33.81 -1.00 47.23
N ARG A 36 -34.67 -0.19 46.60
CA ARG A 36 -36.05 0.01 47.07
C ARG A 36 -36.88 -1.27 47.09
N HIS A 37 -36.58 -2.23 46.22
CA HIS A 37 -37.35 -3.47 46.08
C HIS A 37 -36.78 -4.65 46.91
N ARG A 38 -35.71 -4.43 47.68
CA ARG A 38 -34.95 -5.51 48.33
C ARG A 38 -35.71 -6.28 49.41
N GLU A 39 -36.70 -5.67 50.05
CA GLU A 39 -37.51 -6.28 51.11
C GLU A 39 -38.72 -7.05 50.56
N VAL A 40 -39.08 -6.80 49.30
CA VAL A 40 -40.23 -7.42 48.63
C VAL A 40 -39.84 -8.75 47.96
N PHE A 41 -38.64 -8.80 47.37
CA PHE A 41 -38.21 -9.96 46.58
C PHE A 41 -37.04 -10.73 47.24
N PRO A 42 -37.24 -12.01 47.60
CA PRO A 42 -36.21 -12.81 48.26
C PRO A 42 -35.21 -13.46 47.29
N THR A 43 -35.47 -13.45 45.97
CA THR A 43 -34.59 -14.05 44.96
C THR A 43 -34.53 -13.21 43.68
N CYS A 44 -33.40 -13.21 42.97
CA CYS A 44 -33.25 -12.49 41.70
C CYS A 44 -34.18 -13.04 40.61
N VAL A 45 -34.38 -14.37 40.60
CA VAL A 45 -35.19 -15.07 39.59
C VAL A 45 -36.69 -14.80 39.72
N ALA A 46 -37.14 -14.14 40.80
CA ALA A 46 -38.51 -13.69 40.93
C ALA A 46 -38.90 -12.69 39.83
N CYS A 47 -37.96 -11.84 39.40
CA CYS A 47 -38.13 -10.94 38.26
C CYS A 47 -37.38 -11.44 37.02
N HIS A 48 -36.19 -12.03 37.19
CA HIS A 48 -35.31 -12.46 36.09
C HIS A 48 -35.48 -13.94 35.71
N SER A 49 -36.72 -14.43 35.67
CA SER A 49 -37.02 -15.86 35.46
C SER A 49 -36.51 -16.38 34.11
N GLY A 50 -36.56 -15.54 33.06
CA GLY A 50 -36.11 -15.87 31.70
C GLY A 50 -34.63 -16.25 31.60
N VAL A 51 -33.79 -15.81 32.55
CA VAL A 51 -32.36 -16.14 32.59
C VAL A 51 -32.11 -17.65 32.67
N MET A 52 -32.96 -18.37 33.41
CA MET A 52 -32.82 -19.81 33.62
C MET A 52 -33.29 -20.63 32.41
N SER A 53 -34.23 -20.11 31.62
CA SER A 53 -34.70 -20.72 30.36
C SER A 53 -33.82 -20.35 29.16
N GLY A 54 -32.88 -19.41 29.30
CA GLY A 54 -32.09 -18.87 28.19
C GLY A 54 -32.85 -17.81 27.39
N GLU A 55 -33.95 -17.31 27.93
CA GLU A 55 -34.74 -16.21 27.40
C GLU A 55 -34.16 -14.86 27.87
N THR A 56 -34.85 -13.78 27.52
CA THR A 56 -34.46 -12.43 27.93
C THR A 56 -34.28 -12.33 29.45
N PRO A 57 -33.21 -11.67 29.94
CA PRO A 57 -33.07 -11.39 31.36
C PRO A 57 -34.09 -10.35 31.85
N TRP A 58 -34.72 -9.61 30.94
CA TRP A 58 -35.65 -8.54 31.30
C TRP A 58 -37.00 -9.09 31.78
N PRO A 59 -37.55 -8.59 32.91
CA PRO A 59 -38.87 -9.00 33.41
C PRO A 59 -40.00 -8.59 32.45
N ASP A 60 -41.15 -9.26 32.58
CA ASP A 60 -42.38 -8.86 31.88
C ASP A 60 -42.94 -7.55 32.47
N PRO A 61 -43.15 -6.49 31.66
CA PRO A 61 -43.79 -5.25 32.11
C PRO A 61 -45.16 -5.42 32.77
N GLN A 62 -45.90 -6.51 32.48
CA GLN A 62 -47.15 -6.81 33.18
C GLN A 62 -46.91 -7.14 34.66
N GLY A 63 -45.77 -7.72 35.01
CA GLY A 63 -45.42 -8.03 36.40
C GLY A 63 -45.22 -6.77 37.25
N CYS A 64 -44.75 -5.67 36.66
CA CYS A 64 -44.65 -4.39 37.37
C CYS A 64 -46.04 -3.85 37.74
N ARG A 65 -46.99 -3.94 36.78
CA ARG A 65 -48.36 -3.43 36.92
C ARG A 65 -49.23 -4.21 37.90
N SER A 66 -48.79 -5.36 38.41
CA SER A 66 -49.53 -6.06 39.47
C SER A 66 -49.40 -5.41 40.85
N CYS A 67 -48.38 -4.56 41.04
CA CYS A 67 -48.18 -3.79 42.28
C CYS A 67 -48.20 -2.27 42.01
N HIS A 68 -47.76 -1.83 40.83
CA HIS A 68 -47.84 -0.43 40.41
C HIS A 68 -49.13 -0.18 39.62
N ASP A 69 -50.27 -0.37 40.28
CA ASP A 69 -51.62 -0.24 39.73
C ASP A 69 -52.34 1.05 40.15
N GLY A 70 -51.63 1.96 40.84
CA GLY A 70 -52.19 3.19 41.40
C GLY A 70 -52.96 2.98 42.71
N VAL A 71 -53.07 1.74 43.20
CA VAL A 71 -53.74 1.38 44.46
C VAL A 71 -52.72 0.89 45.49
N VAL A 72 -51.85 -0.05 45.12
CA VAL A 72 -50.81 -0.59 46.00
C VAL A 72 -49.60 0.34 46.01
N GLU A 73 -49.09 0.70 44.83
CA GLU A 73 -48.03 1.68 44.61
C GLU A 73 -48.35 2.56 43.39
N GLU A 74 -47.64 3.69 43.25
CA GLU A 74 -47.79 4.60 42.12
C GLU A 74 -47.64 3.87 40.78
N GLU A 75 -48.48 4.21 39.78
CA GLU A 75 -48.38 3.62 38.45
C GLU A 75 -47.01 3.91 37.81
N VAL A 76 -46.42 2.88 37.20
CA VAL A 76 -45.16 3.01 36.48
C VAL A 76 -45.29 2.48 35.06
N GLU A 77 -44.71 3.22 34.13
CA GLU A 77 -44.52 2.77 32.76
C GLU A 77 -43.05 2.40 32.57
N TRP A 78 -42.80 1.09 32.46
CA TRP A 78 -41.46 0.55 32.24
C TRP A 78 -41.48 -0.42 31.06
N SER A 79 -40.46 -0.34 30.21
CA SER A 79 -40.24 -1.25 29.10
C SER A 79 -38.78 -1.70 29.09
N PRO A 80 -38.50 -2.96 28.68
CA PRO A 80 -37.13 -3.42 28.54
C PRO A 80 -36.41 -2.63 27.43
N PRO A 81 -35.07 -2.52 27.49
CA PRO A 81 -34.29 -1.92 26.41
C PRO A 81 -34.60 -2.59 25.07
N ALA A 82 -34.91 -1.78 24.06
CA ALA A 82 -35.29 -2.26 22.72
C ALA A 82 -34.18 -3.01 21.98
N VAL A 83 -32.91 -2.76 22.33
CA VAL A 83 -31.75 -3.38 21.69
C VAL A 83 -30.85 -3.96 22.78
N ALA A 84 -30.50 -5.24 22.63
CA ALA A 84 -29.48 -5.86 23.46
C ALA A 84 -28.14 -5.16 23.20
N ARG A 85 -27.38 -4.89 24.26
CA ARG A 85 -26.05 -4.28 24.12
C ARG A 85 -25.16 -5.20 23.29
N ALA A 86 -24.52 -4.65 22.27
CA ALA A 86 -23.56 -5.38 21.48
C ALA A 86 -22.35 -5.78 22.33
N SER A 87 -21.84 -6.98 22.05
CA SER A 87 -20.68 -7.54 22.74
C SER A 87 -20.05 -8.60 21.86
N ASN A 88 -18.74 -8.78 21.99
CA ASN A 88 -18.04 -9.95 21.47
C ASN A 88 -17.87 -11.05 22.53
N LEU A 89 -18.57 -10.99 23.67
CA LEU A 89 -18.44 -12.01 24.71
C LEU A 89 -19.16 -13.31 24.34
N ARG A 90 -18.45 -14.42 24.49
CA ARG A 90 -18.94 -15.80 24.48
C ARG A 90 -19.53 -16.16 25.85
N PHE A 91 -20.64 -15.52 26.18
CA PHE A 91 -21.30 -15.75 27.47
C PHE A 91 -22.75 -16.17 27.30
N GLU A 92 -23.11 -17.26 27.98
CA GLU A 92 -24.47 -17.77 28.05
C GLU A 92 -24.84 -18.01 29.52
N HIS A 93 -25.87 -17.30 30.01
CA HIS A 93 -26.36 -17.45 31.39
C HIS A 93 -26.80 -18.89 31.67
N ARG A 94 -27.57 -19.51 30.76
CA ARG A 94 -28.07 -20.88 30.92
C ARG A 94 -26.95 -21.87 31.20
N ARG A 95 -25.85 -21.81 30.44
CA ARG A 95 -24.72 -22.73 30.60
C ARG A 95 -24.04 -22.56 31.96
N HIS A 96 -23.91 -21.34 32.45
CA HIS A 96 -23.37 -21.07 33.78
C HIS A 96 -24.35 -21.51 34.89
N ALA A 97 -25.64 -21.27 34.71
CA ALA A 97 -26.67 -21.72 35.63
C ALA A 97 -26.73 -23.25 35.75
N GLU A 98 -26.57 -23.97 34.64
CA GLU A 98 -26.49 -25.44 34.64
C GLU A 98 -25.30 -25.98 35.46
N LEU A 99 -24.14 -25.29 35.43
CA LEU A 99 -22.99 -25.68 36.27
C LEU A 99 -23.31 -25.54 37.76
N VAL A 100 -24.05 -24.50 38.14
CA VAL A 100 -24.52 -24.30 39.52
C VAL A 100 -25.51 -25.40 39.92
N LEU A 101 -26.47 -25.70 39.04
CA LEU A 101 -27.48 -26.74 39.29
C LEU A 101 -26.87 -28.14 39.42
N ARG A 102 -25.80 -28.44 38.69
CA ARG A 102 -25.06 -29.71 38.80
C ARG A 102 -24.12 -29.76 40.01
N GLY A 103 -23.89 -28.64 40.69
CA GLY A 103 -22.93 -28.55 41.79
C GLY A 103 -21.46 -28.50 41.33
N ASP A 104 -21.22 -28.28 40.04
CA ASP A 104 -19.87 -28.14 39.46
C ASP A 104 -19.22 -26.80 39.87
N THR A 105 -20.04 -25.85 40.32
CA THR A 105 -19.61 -24.55 40.87
C THR A 105 -20.59 -24.09 41.96
N LEU A 106 -20.10 -23.27 42.88
CA LEU A 106 -20.93 -22.60 43.91
C LEU A 106 -21.37 -21.19 43.47
N ALA A 107 -21.15 -20.84 42.20
CA ALA A 107 -21.46 -19.51 41.67
C ALA A 107 -22.93 -19.14 41.87
N ARG A 108 -23.18 -17.94 42.35
CA ARG A 108 -24.51 -17.33 42.53
C ARG A 108 -24.64 -16.12 41.61
N CYS A 109 -25.87 -15.66 41.35
CA CYS A 109 -26.11 -14.44 40.59
C CYS A 109 -25.28 -13.25 41.14
N SER A 110 -25.18 -13.15 42.47
CA SER A 110 -24.42 -12.11 43.18
C SER A 110 -22.91 -12.14 42.92
N ASP A 111 -22.34 -13.29 42.58
CA ASP A 111 -20.89 -13.40 42.38
C ASP A 111 -20.44 -12.64 41.12
N CYS A 112 -21.36 -12.48 40.16
CA CYS A 112 -21.17 -11.68 38.95
C CYS A 112 -21.89 -10.33 39.03
N HIS A 113 -23.12 -10.28 39.54
CA HIS A 113 -23.95 -9.08 39.46
C HIS A 113 -23.91 -8.19 40.71
N THR A 114 -23.14 -8.52 41.73
CA THR A 114 -23.06 -7.72 42.96
C THR A 114 -21.58 -7.36 43.24
N PRO A 115 -21.27 -6.10 43.62
CA PRO A 115 -19.94 -5.77 44.10
C PRO A 115 -19.59 -6.58 45.36
N ALA A 116 -18.33 -6.95 45.53
CA ALA A 116 -17.90 -7.72 46.70
C ALA A 116 -18.22 -6.98 48.01
N GLY A 117 -18.91 -7.67 48.94
CA GLY A 117 -19.30 -7.11 50.23
C GLY A 117 -20.47 -6.13 50.20
N ALA A 118 -21.10 -5.90 49.04
CA ALA A 118 -22.24 -5.02 48.94
C ALA A 118 -23.52 -5.65 49.54
N PRO A 119 -24.47 -4.82 50.03
CA PRO A 119 -25.77 -5.30 50.50
C PRO A 119 -26.58 -6.06 49.44
N TRP A 120 -27.60 -6.79 49.90
CA TRP A 120 -28.57 -7.46 49.04
C TRP A 120 -29.22 -6.45 48.08
N MET A 121 -29.38 -6.84 46.81
CA MET A 121 -29.93 -6.02 45.72
C MET A 121 -29.12 -4.75 45.37
N THR A 122 -27.86 -4.66 45.81
CA THR A 122 -26.89 -3.78 45.15
C THR A 122 -26.40 -4.45 43.87
N VAL A 123 -27.08 -4.16 42.77
CA VAL A 123 -26.81 -4.80 41.47
C VAL A 123 -25.91 -3.91 40.61
N ARG A 124 -24.92 -4.53 39.97
CA ARG A 124 -24.10 -3.94 38.91
C ARG A 124 -24.04 -4.89 37.73
N ARG A 125 -23.58 -4.35 36.59
CA ARG A 125 -23.17 -5.20 35.48
C ARG A 125 -21.95 -6.02 35.87
N ALA A 126 -21.91 -7.26 35.40
CA ALA A 126 -20.73 -8.10 35.53
C ALA A 126 -19.54 -7.37 34.92
N VAL A 127 -18.43 -7.36 35.64
CA VAL A 127 -17.15 -6.84 35.15
C VAL A 127 -16.20 -8.00 34.90
N VAL A 128 -15.29 -7.80 33.96
CA VAL A 128 -14.40 -8.86 33.47
C VAL A 128 -13.61 -9.57 34.58
N ASP A 129 -13.20 -8.84 35.62
CA ASP A 129 -12.45 -9.39 36.76
C ASP A 129 -13.19 -10.51 37.51
N GLN A 130 -14.53 -10.51 37.50
CA GLN A 130 -15.32 -11.56 38.16
C GLN A 130 -15.26 -12.88 37.38
N CYS A 131 -15.02 -12.84 36.07
CA CYS A 131 -14.86 -14.04 35.27
C CYS A 131 -13.56 -14.78 35.62
N PHE A 132 -12.51 -14.05 35.98
CA PHE A 132 -11.15 -14.58 36.07
C PHE A 132 -10.96 -15.60 37.19
N GLY A 133 -11.60 -15.37 38.34
CA GLY A 133 -11.51 -16.28 39.48
C GLY A 133 -11.93 -17.71 39.17
N CYS A 134 -13.00 -17.88 38.38
CA CYS A 134 -13.48 -19.21 37.98
C CYS A 134 -12.77 -19.77 36.74
N HIS A 135 -12.34 -18.90 35.82
CA HIS A 135 -11.67 -19.29 34.57
C HIS A 135 -10.15 -19.45 34.69
N GLY A 136 -9.59 -19.34 35.91
CA GLY A 136 -8.17 -19.60 36.18
C GLY A 136 -7.21 -18.57 35.59
N ILE A 137 -7.68 -17.34 35.34
CA ILE A 137 -6.86 -16.26 34.80
C ILE A 137 -6.34 -15.43 35.97
N VAL A 138 -5.00 -15.34 36.11
CA VAL A 138 -4.34 -14.59 37.18
C VAL A 138 -3.54 -13.43 36.59
N ALA A 139 -4.25 -12.51 35.94
CA ALA A 139 -3.71 -11.32 35.28
C ALA A 139 -4.81 -10.24 35.13
N GLY A 140 -4.44 -9.00 34.83
CA GLY A 140 -5.41 -8.00 34.36
C GLY A 140 -5.98 -8.37 32.99
N HIS A 141 -7.14 -7.82 32.60
CA HIS A 141 -7.83 -8.24 31.37
C HIS A 141 -6.99 -8.13 30.10
N LEU A 142 -6.34 -6.99 29.91
CA LEU A 142 -5.45 -6.77 28.77
C LEU A 142 -4.05 -7.38 28.94
N GLU A 143 -3.79 -8.03 30.07
CA GLU A 143 -2.53 -8.71 30.40
C GLU A 143 -2.68 -10.24 30.43
N ALA A 144 -3.90 -10.74 30.19
CA ALA A 144 -4.17 -12.16 30.10
C ALA A 144 -3.32 -12.82 28.99
N PRO A 145 -2.99 -14.12 29.11
CA PRO A 145 -2.23 -14.82 28.08
C PRO A 145 -2.89 -14.72 26.70
N ASP A 146 -2.08 -14.57 25.64
CA ASP A 146 -2.57 -14.40 24.26
C ASP A 146 -3.49 -15.54 23.78
N THR A 147 -3.33 -16.72 24.37
CA THR A 147 -4.11 -17.93 24.09
C THR A 147 -5.45 -17.99 24.84
N ALA A 148 -5.67 -17.13 25.84
CA ALA A 148 -6.83 -17.19 26.73
C ALA A 148 -8.02 -16.34 26.24
N CYS A 149 -7.82 -15.37 25.34
CA CYS A 149 -8.90 -14.46 24.92
C CYS A 149 -10.11 -15.19 24.32
N ALA A 150 -9.85 -16.26 23.55
CA ALA A 150 -10.90 -17.09 22.93
C ALA A 150 -11.79 -17.84 23.92
N VAL A 151 -11.39 -17.94 25.19
CA VAL A 151 -12.23 -18.51 26.26
C VAL A 151 -13.48 -17.67 26.45
N CYS A 152 -13.34 -16.34 26.37
CA CYS A 152 -14.41 -15.40 26.67
C CYS A 152 -14.86 -14.58 25.46
N HIS A 153 -14.05 -14.44 24.40
CA HIS A 153 -14.37 -13.57 23.27
C HIS A 153 -14.53 -14.35 21.96
N PHE A 154 -15.51 -13.92 21.16
CA PHE A 154 -15.60 -14.22 19.74
C PHE A 154 -14.52 -13.42 18.97
N PRO A 155 -13.94 -13.99 17.90
CA PRO A 155 -13.21 -13.21 16.91
C PRO A 155 -14.04 -12.01 16.44
N LEU A 156 -13.38 -10.90 16.13
CA LEU A 156 -14.07 -9.66 15.72
C LEU A 156 -15.01 -9.90 14.53
N ALA A 157 -14.57 -10.69 13.55
CA ALA A 157 -15.35 -11.04 12.37
C ALA A 157 -16.64 -11.85 12.68
N GLU A 158 -16.69 -12.56 13.81
CA GLU A 158 -17.88 -13.27 14.29
C GLU A 158 -18.78 -12.36 15.16
N ALA A 159 -18.22 -11.31 15.76
CA ALA A 159 -18.95 -10.35 16.59
C ALA A 159 -19.74 -9.33 15.72
N ALA A 160 -20.71 -9.82 14.97
CA ALA A 160 -21.50 -9.03 14.02
C ALA A 160 -22.35 -7.92 14.67
N ALA A 161 -22.63 -8.04 15.97
CA ALA A 161 -23.39 -7.04 16.71
C ALA A 161 -22.61 -5.74 16.95
N LEU A 162 -21.27 -5.78 16.95
CA LEU A 162 -20.44 -4.61 17.22
C LEU A 162 -20.44 -3.61 16.06
N ASP A 163 -20.62 -2.34 16.37
CA ASP A 163 -20.48 -1.25 15.43
C ASP A 163 -19.05 -0.67 15.36
N LEU A 164 -18.84 0.32 14.48
CA LEU A 164 -17.53 0.93 14.28
C LEU A 164 -17.05 1.77 15.48
N GLU A 165 -17.97 2.40 16.21
CA GLU A 165 -17.63 3.24 17.37
C GLU A 165 -17.22 2.36 18.54
N GLU A 166 -17.95 1.27 18.78
CA GLU A 166 -17.62 0.26 19.78
C GLU A 166 -16.25 -0.37 19.49
N ILE A 167 -15.97 -0.73 18.24
CA ILE A 167 -14.67 -1.29 17.86
C ILE A 167 -13.55 -0.26 18.03
N ALA A 168 -13.80 1.01 17.64
CA ALA A 168 -12.83 2.08 17.82
C ALA A 168 -12.50 2.37 19.31
N SER A 169 -13.42 2.01 20.22
CA SER A 169 -13.24 2.18 21.67
C SER A 169 -12.39 1.10 22.33
N PHE A 170 -11.99 0.05 21.60
CA PHE A 170 -11.17 -1.02 22.17
C PHE A 170 -9.86 -0.49 22.75
N GLU A 171 -9.61 -0.85 24.01
CA GLU A 171 -8.38 -0.47 24.69
C GLU A 171 -7.17 -1.21 24.11
N LYS A 172 -6.09 -0.46 23.88
CA LYS A 172 -4.84 -0.99 23.37
C LYS A 172 -4.11 -1.77 24.47
N PRO A 173 -3.82 -3.07 24.29
CA PRO A 173 -3.13 -3.85 25.31
C PRO A 173 -1.71 -3.33 25.60
N PRO A 174 -1.20 -3.46 26.84
CA PRO A 174 0.17 -3.07 27.20
C PRO A 174 1.26 -3.70 26.33
N SER A 175 1.02 -4.88 25.76
CA SER A 175 1.92 -5.54 24.81
C SER A 175 2.30 -4.65 23.62
N HIS A 176 1.40 -3.76 23.19
CA HIS A 176 1.62 -2.84 22.07
C HIS A 176 2.37 -1.55 22.45
N LEU A 177 2.65 -1.35 23.74
CA LEU A 177 3.47 -0.23 24.24
C LEU A 177 4.96 -0.61 24.30
N ARG A 178 5.29 -1.89 24.11
CA ARG A 178 6.68 -2.33 24.04
C ARG A 178 7.36 -1.70 22.82
N ASN A 179 8.56 -1.14 23.03
CA ASN A 179 9.31 -0.49 21.96
C ASN A 179 9.49 -1.47 20.78
N ARG A 180 9.19 -0.99 19.57
CA ARG A 180 9.26 -1.76 18.32
C ARG A 180 8.33 -2.97 18.26
N PHE A 181 7.19 -3.03 18.96
CA PHE A 181 6.25 -4.15 18.83
C PHE A 181 5.99 -4.53 17.35
N ALA A 182 5.54 -3.58 16.53
CA ALA A 182 5.26 -3.81 15.11
C ALA A 182 6.50 -4.01 14.21
N ARG A 183 7.71 -3.65 14.68
CA ARG A 183 8.97 -3.71 13.91
C ARG A 183 9.95 -4.74 14.45
N GLY A 184 9.54 -5.55 15.43
CA GLY A 184 10.39 -6.50 16.13
C GLY A 184 9.86 -7.92 15.98
N GLU A 185 10.65 -8.89 16.44
CA GLU A 185 10.31 -10.31 16.38
C GLU A 185 9.07 -10.68 17.21
N VAL A 186 8.70 -9.82 18.17
CA VAL A 186 7.60 -10.04 19.11
C VAL A 186 6.24 -10.10 18.40
N HIS A 187 5.95 -9.18 17.47
CA HIS A 187 4.67 -9.18 16.75
C HIS A 187 4.53 -10.41 15.85
N GLY A 188 5.58 -10.75 15.10
CA GLY A 188 5.60 -11.93 14.24
C GLY A 188 5.44 -13.23 15.04
N ALA A 189 6.19 -13.38 16.14
CA ALA A 189 6.08 -14.53 17.03
C ALA A 189 4.67 -14.64 17.64
N ALA A 190 4.10 -13.52 18.11
CA ALA A 190 2.75 -13.48 18.68
C ALA A 190 1.68 -13.84 17.65
N ALA A 191 1.77 -13.35 16.41
CA ALA A 191 0.84 -13.71 15.33
C ALA A 191 0.82 -15.22 15.05
N THR A 192 1.95 -15.90 15.28
CA THR A 192 2.10 -17.35 15.10
C THR A 192 1.91 -18.16 16.39
N ALA A 193 1.63 -17.52 17.53
CA ALA A 193 1.43 -18.21 18.80
C ALA A 193 0.06 -18.90 18.83
N LEU A 194 0.02 -20.15 18.36
CA LEU A 194 -1.22 -20.91 18.20
C LEU A 194 -1.80 -21.36 19.54
N ALA A 195 -3.12 -21.29 19.66
CA ALA A 195 -3.89 -22.01 20.67
C ALA A 195 -4.59 -23.21 20.00
N PRO A 196 -4.88 -24.30 20.72
CA PRO A 196 -5.62 -25.44 20.15
C PRO A 196 -6.93 -24.98 19.49
N GLY A 197 -7.09 -25.26 18.20
CA GLY A 197 -8.26 -24.87 17.42
C GLY A 197 -8.23 -23.45 16.84
N TYR A 198 -7.15 -22.68 17.02
CA TYR A 198 -7.02 -21.33 16.48
C TYR A 198 -5.79 -21.18 15.57
N PRO A 199 -5.97 -20.68 14.35
CA PRO A 199 -4.89 -20.56 13.38
C PRO A 199 -4.01 -19.30 13.56
N VAL A 200 -4.42 -18.40 14.46
CA VAL A 200 -3.72 -17.19 14.91
C VAL A 200 -3.96 -17.05 16.41
N ALA A 201 -3.05 -16.39 17.14
CA ALA A 201 -3.28 -16.07 18.54
C ALA A 201 -4.67 -15.44 18.76
N PRO A 202 -5.50 -16.01 19.65
CA PRO A 202 -6.81 -15.47 19.99
C PRO A 202 -6.84 -14.00 20.37
N SER A 203 -5.79 -13.50 21.04
CA SER A 203 -5.66 -12.08 21.38
C SER A 203 -5.69 -11.17 20.16
N CYS A 204 -5.08 -11.59 19.05
CA CYS A 204 -5.09 -10.83 17.81
C CYS A 204 -6.48 -10.87 17.17
N ALA A 205 -7.07 -12.07 17.02
CA ALA A 205 -8.35 -12.25 16.35
C ALA A 205 -9.54 -11.60 17.09
N THR A 206 -9.40 -11.36 18.39
CA THR A 206 -10.42 -10.70 19.22
C THR A 206 -10.60 -9.22 18.83
N CYS A 207 -9.52 -8.55 18.43
CA CYS A 207 -9.53 -7.11 18.13
C CYS A 207 -9.25 -6.78 16.65
N HIS A 208 -8.53 -7.66 15.95
CA HIS A 208 -8.10 -7.45 14.57
C HIS A 208 -8.69 -8.51 13.64
N ALA A 209 -8.94 -8.10 12.40
CA ALA A 209 -9.31 -8.98 11.30
C ALA A 209 -8.31 -8.81 10.14
N ARG A 210 -8.48 -9.61 9.07
CA ARG A 210 -7.54 -9.63 7.93
C ARG A 210 -7.26 -8.24 7.36
N ASP A 211 -8.30 -7.42 7.22
CA ASP A 211 -8.22 -6.06 6.65
C ASP A 211 -7.29 -5.15 7.44
N PHE A 212 -7.28 -5.26 8.77
CA PHE A 212 -6.35 -4.50 9.61
C PHE A 212 -4.88 -4.88 9.33
N CYS A 213 -4.58 -6.16 9.17
CA CYS A 213 -3.22 -6.61 8.84
C CYS A 213 -2.78 -6.08 7.47
N MET A 214 -3.71 -6.00 6.51
CA MET A 214 -3.50 -5.44 5.17
C MET A 214 -3.19 -3.93 5.18
N VAL A 215 -3.38 -3.21 6.29
CA VAL A 215 -2.90 -1.83 6.38
C VAL A 215 -1.38 -1.79 6.22
N CYS A 216 -0.68 -2.75 6.82
CA CYS A 216 0.77 -2.80 6.84
C CYS A 216 1.37 -3.82 5.90
N HIS A 217 0.72 -4.97 5.68
CA HIS A 217 1.26 -6.12 4.92
C HIS A 217 0.78 -6.15 3.48
N VAL A 218 1.57 -5.61 2.54
CA VAL A 218 1.26 -5.72 1.09
C VAL A 218 1.39 -7.16 0.58
N ASP A 219 2.11 -8.00 1.32
CA ASP A 219 2.28 -9.43 1.11
C ASP A 219 1.24 -10.29 1.86
N ALA A 220 0.12 -9.69 2.30
CA ALA A 220 -0.94 -10.39 3.02
C ALA A 220 -1.40 -11.73 2.40
N PRO A 221 -1.52 -11.89 1.06
CA PRO A 221 -1.83 -13.17 0.43
C PRO A 221 -0.78 -14.27 0.68
N GLU A 222 0.49 -13.89 0.83
CA GLU A 222 1.60 -14.80 1.08
C GLU A 222 1.78 -15.16 2.56
N GLN A 223 1.08 -14.47 3.46
CA GLN A 223 1.23 -14.65 4.91
C GLN A 223 0.16 -15.59 5.47
N PRO A 224 0.50 -16.83 5.88
CA PRO A 224 -0.49 -17.80 6.35
C PRO A 224 -1.28 -17.32 7.57
N ALA A 225 -0.62 -16.63 8.50
CA ALA A 225 -1.27 -16.06 9.68
C ALA A 225 -2.33 -14.99 9.30
N ILE A 226 -2.10 -14.23 8.23
CA ILE A 226 -3.07 -13.22 7.77
C ILE A 226 -4.24 -13.91 7.04
N GLN A 227 -3.96 -14.91 6.20
CA GLN A 227 -4.99 -15.67 5.49
C GLN A 227 -5.86 -16.51 6.42
N ALA A 228 -5.35 -16.87 7.59
CA ALA A 228 -6.09 -17.56 8.63
C ALA A 228 -7.20 -16.72 9.28
N LEU A 229 -7.11 -15.38 9.22
CA LEU A 229 -8.14 -14.49 9.74
C LEU A 229 -9.25 -14.29 8.69
N ALA A 230 -10.49 -14.18 9.15
CA ALA A 230 -11.60 -13.76 8.30
C ALA A 230 -11.45 -12.26 7.92
N PRO A 231 -11.92 -11.85 6.72
CA PRO A 231 -12.00 -10.44 6.37
C PRO A 231 -13.11 -9.76 7.19
N ASP A 232 -12.81 -8.55 7.66
CA ASP A 232 -13.76 -7.65 8.31
C ASP A 232 -13.25 -6.19 8.22
N PRO A 233 -13.83 -5.36 7.34
CA PRO A 233 -13.41 -3.98 7.18
C PRO A 233 -13.70 -3.13 8.43
N ARG A 234 -14.57 -3.58 9.35
CA ARG A 234 -14.82 -2.88 10.62
C ARG A 234 -13.56 -2.82 11.50
N SER A 235 -12.64 -3.77 11.34
CA SER A 235 -11.35 -3.77 12.02
C SER A 235 -10.49 -2.53 11.70
N LEU A 236 -10.78 -1.82 10.60
CA LEU A 236 -10.11 -0.57 10.22
C LEU A 236 -10.57 0.65 11.05
N ALA A 237 -11.60 0.48 11.89
CA ALA A 237 -11.94 1.48 12.90
C ALA A 237 -10.78 1.70 13.89
N LEU A 238 -9.97 0.66 14.11
CA LEU A 238 -8.69 0.76 14.81
C LEU A 238 -7.65 1.41 13.89
N ARG A 239 -7.16 2.59 14.26
CA ARG A 239 -6.15 3.31 13.48
C ARG A 239 -4.74 2.81 13.80
N ALA A 240 -4.11 2.18 12.82
CA ALA A 240 -2.66 1.96 12.81
C ALA A 240 -1.95 3.13 12.11
N VAL A 241 -0.90 3.66 12.72
CA VAL A 241 -0.03 4.68 12.09
C VAL A 241 1.19 3.98 11.52
N LEU A 242 1.31 4.01 10.19
CA LEU A 242 2.52 3.60 9.48
C LEU A 242 3.59 4.68 9.62
N GLU A 243 4.47 4.52 10.60
CA GLU A 243 5.66 5.34 10.69
C GLU A 243 6.74 4.81 9.74
N ALA A 244 7.47 5.70 9.09
CA ALA A 244 8.63 5.33 8.29
C ALA A 244 9.76 4.83 9.21
N PRO A 245 10.51 3.78 8.83
CA PRO A 245 11.66 3.34 9.59
C PRO A 245 12.78 4.38 9.55
N GLU A 246 13.71 4.30 10.51
CA GLU A 246 14.84 5.23 10.65
C GLU A 246 15.65 5.39 9.36
N SER A 247 15.72 4.36 8.53
CA SER A 247 16.35 4.41 7.20
C SER A 247 15.81 5.54 6.30
N HIS A 248 14.52 5.90 6.41
CA HIS A 248 13.89 6.96 5.62
C HIS A 248 14.22 8.37 6.13
N GLN A 249 14.77 8.48 7.34
CA GLN A 249 15.18 9.76 7.92
C GLN A 249 16.58 10.17 7.46
N SER A 250 17.30 9.28 6.76
CA SER A 250 18.62 9.58 6.22
C SER A 250 18.53 10.60 5.08
N PRO A 251 19.30 11.71 5.12
CA PRO A 251 19.29 12.72 4.06
C PRO A 251 19.76 12.16 2.70
N ASP A 252 20.58 11.10 2.71
CA ASP A 252 21.11 10.45 1.51
C ASP A 252 20.30 9.21 1.10
N PHE A 253 19.12 8.98 1.69
CA PHE A 253 18.32 7.79 1.42
C PHE A 253 18.11 7.55 -0.08
N LEU A 254 17.74 8.58 -0.85
CA LEU A 254 17.51 8.42 -2.30
C LEU A 254 18.77 7.95 -3.04
N ALA A 255 19.96 8.39 -2.65
CA ALA A 255 21.22 7.97 -3.25
C ALA A 255 21.69 6.58 -2.76
N ALA A 256 21.40 6.23 -1.50
CA ALA A 256 21.96 5.06 -0.83
C ALA A 256 21.00 3.85 -0.71
N HIS A 257 19.68 4.04 -0.90
CA HIS A 257 18.68 3.00 -0.64
C HIS A 257 18.88 1.73 -1.48
N GLY A 258 19.51 1.83 -2.66
CA GLY A 258 19.85 0.65 -3.47
C GLY A 258 20.71 -0.38 -2.73
N GLY A 259 21.58 0.06 -1.80
CA GLY A 259 22.32 -0.84 -0.92
C GLY A 259 21.42 -1.58 0.08
N LEU A 260 20.43 -0.88 0.64
CA LEU A 260 19.45 -1.44 1.57
C LEU A 260 18.53 -2.43 0.85
N VAL A 261 18.02 -2.07 -0.32
CA VAL A 261 17.16 -2.95 -1.14
C VAL A 261 17.87 -4.26 -1.48
N ARG A 262 19.16 -4.23 -1.82
CA ARG A 262 19.94 -5.44 -2.13
C ARG A 262 20.11 -6.39 -0.94
N SER A 263 20.19 -5.86 0.28
CA SER A 263 20.46 -6.65 1.48
C SER A 263 19.20 -6.99 2.29
N ARG A 264 18.15 -6.18 2.17
CA ARG A 264 16.96 -6.18 3.05
C ARG A 264 15.65 -5.93 2.30
N LEU A 265 15.53 -6.45 1.06
CA LEU A 265 14.33 -6.27 0.22
C LEU A 265 13.02 -6.62 0.95
N ARG A 266 13.03 -7.69 1.75
CA ARG A 266 11.85 -8.18 2.49
C ARG A 266 11.32 -7.16 3.51
N GLU A 267 12.19 -6.39 4.15
CA GLU A 267 11.78 -5.34 5.09
C GLU A 267 11.03 -4.20 4.38
N CYS A 268 11.38 -3.92 3.13
CA CYS A 268 10.68 -2.94 2.30
C CYS A 268 9.34 -3.51 1.80
N ALA A 269 9.33 -4.81 1.43
CA ALA A 269 8.17 -5.53 0.93
C ALA A 269 7.05 -5.73 1.96
N THR A 270 7.30 -5.41 3.24
CA THR A 270 6.23 -5.32 4.23
C THR A 270 5.27 -4.20 3.83
N CYS A 271 5.78 -2.98 3.67
CA CYS A 271 4.96 -1.80 3.44
C CYS A 271 4.89 -1.37 1.97
N HIS A 272 5.86 -1.71 1.12
CA HIS A 272 5.92 -1.22 -0.26
C HIS A 272 5.58 -2.32 -1.25
N ALA A 273 4.53 -2.07 -2.04
CA ALA A 273 4.24 -2.86 -3.23
C ALA A 273 5.18 -2.45 -4.37
N ARG A 274 5.22 -3.25 -5.44
CA ARG A 274 6.01 -2.99 -6.64
C ARG A 274 5.76 -1.59 -7.21
N GLU A 275 4.51 -1.16 -7.24
CA GLU A 275 4.01 0.10 -7.78
C GLU A 275 4.49 1.27 -6.91
N SER A 276 4.62 1.07 -5.59
CA SER A 276 5.22 2.07 -4.69
C SER A 276 6.65 2.42 -5.11
N CYS A 277 7.42 1.46 -5.61
CA CYS A 277 8.76 1.71 -6.14
C CYS A 277 8.71 2.38 -7.53
N MET A 278 7.71 2.05 -8.34
CA MET A 278 7.54 2.62 -9.69
C MET A 278 7.18 4.11 -9.70
N GLU A 279 6.70 4.65 -8.57
CA GLU A 279 6.52 6.10 -8.39
C GLU A 279 7.80 6.90 -8.65
N CYS A 280 8.97 6.31 -8.36
CA CYS A 280 10.29 6.89 -8.68
C CYS A 280 11.03 6.12 -9.79
N HIS A 281 10.94 4.78 -9.81
CA HIS A 281 11.69 3.94 -10.74
C HIS A 281 10.89 3.71 -12.04
N ARG A 282 11.21 4.49 -13.08
CA ARG A 282 10.61 4.36 -14.43
C ARG A 282 10.99 3.07 -15.15
N ALA A 283 12.24 2.63 -14.99
CA ALA A 283 12.68 1.32 -15.43
C ALA A 283 12.58 0.36 -14.24
N LEU A 284 12.04 -0.84 -14.45
CA LEU A 284 11.83 -1.82 -13.39
C LEU A 284 13.16 -2.47 -12.97
N PRO A 285 13.74 -2.13 -11.81
CA PRO A 285 14.95 -2.81 -11.35
C PRO A 285 14.63 -4.26 -10.99
N ASP A 286 15.59 -5.17 -11.21
CA ASP A 286 15.40 -6.61 -10.92
C ASP A 286 14.91 -6.86 -9.48
N ALA A 287 15.44 -6.12 -8.49
CA ALA A 287 14.97 -6.23 -7.10
C ALA A 287 13.48 -5.86 -6.94
N VAL A 288 12.99 -4.85 -7.65
CA VAL A 288 11.57 -4.42 -7.60
C VAL A 288 10.67 -5.43 -8.32
N SER A 289 11.16 -6.10 -9.37
CA SER A 289 10.40 -7.14 -10.06
C SER A 289 10.02 -8.33 -9.16
N ARG A 290 10.77 -8.53 -8.06
CA ARG A 290 10.55 -9.59 -7.06
C ARG A 290 9.59 -9.17 -5.95
N LEU A 291 9.15 -7.91 -5.94
CA LEU A 291 8.17 -7.42 -4.97
C LEU A 291 6.76 -7.83 -5.37
N PRO A 292 5.87 -8.04 -4.38
CA PRO A 292 4.46 -8.26 -4.65
C PRO A 292 3.87 -7.05 -5.42
N PRO A 293 3.11 -7.28 -6.50
CA PRO A 293 2.36 -6.21 -7.14
C PRO A 293 1.21 -5.78 -6.24
N ALA A 294 0.76 -4.54 -6.38
CA ALA A 294 -0.49 -4.07 -5.83
C ALA A 294 -1.64 -4.82 -6.50
N GLY A 295 -2.71 -5.09 -5.76
CA GLY A 295 -3.84 -5.85 -6.27
C GLY A 295 -4.86 -6.16 -5.21
N GLU A 296 -5.94 -6.83 -5.63
CA GLU A 296 -7.01 -7.25 -4.74
C GLU A 296 -6.50 -8.21 -3.66
N GLY A 297 -7.02 -8.08 -2.43
CA GLY A 297 -6.61 -8.90 -1.28
C GLY A 297 -5.21 -8.58 -0.74
N ARG A 298 -4.54 -7.56 -1.29
CA ARG A 298 -3.24 -7.07 -0.80
C ARG A 298 -3.37 -5.78 -0.04
N GLY A 299 -2.43 -5.57 0.86
CA GLY A 299 -2.34 -4.31 1.57
C GLY A 299 -2.14 -3.11 0.67
N VAL A 300 -2.77 -1.99 1.05
CA VAL A 300 -2.55 -0.70 0.38
C VAL A 300 -1.10 -0.25 0.54
N GLY A 301 -0.49 -0.60 1.67
CA GLY A 301 0.89 -0.30 1.97
C GLY A 301 1.18 1.19 2.16
N ALA A 302 2.47 1.50 2.30
CA ALA A 302 2.98 2.85 2.36
C ALA A 302 2.79 3.54 1.00
N LYS A 303 2.06 4.66 1.03
CA LYS A 303 1.91 5.55 -0.12
C LYS A 303 3.19 6.34 -0.35
N VAL A 304 3.91 6.01 -1.42
CA VAL A 304 5.08 6.77 -1.87
C VAL A 304 4.59 7.90 -2.75
N VAL A 305 5.06 9.12 -2.50
CA VAL A 305 4.75 10.28 -3.31
C VAL A 305 6.06 10.92 -3.75
N ARG A 306 6.29 10.95 -5.07
CA ARG A 306 7.39 11.72 -5.65
C ARG A 306 7.04 13.21 -5.57
N ARG A 307 7.82 13.98 -4.82
CA ARG A 307 7.67 15.44 -4.74
C ARG A 307 8.79 16.14 -5.51
N PRO A 308 8.48 17.19 -6.28
CA PRO A 308 9.52 17.99 -6.91
C PRO A 308 10.33 18.73 -5.84
N PRO A 309 11.65 18.87 -6.01
CA PRO A 309 12.46 19.70 -5.12
C PRO A 309 12.10 21.18 -5.30
N GLU A 310 12.45 22.01 -4.31
CA GLU A 310 12.15 23.46 -4.33
C GLU A 310 12.68 24.18 -5.59
N THR A 311 13.73 23.65 -6.20
CA THR A 311 14.29 24.17 -7.46
C THR A 311 13.27 24.20 -8.60
N HIS A 312 12.21 23.39 -8.54
CA HIS A 312 11.10 23.33 -9.50
C HIS A 312 9.97 24.33 -9.24
N ALA A 313 10.14 25.26 -8.28
CA ALA A 313 9.16 26.31 -8.01
C ALA A 313 8.85 27.18 -9.26
N GLY A 314 7.83 28.04 -9.20
CA GLY A 314 7.25 28.72 -10.38
C GLY A 314 8.27 29.39 -11.30
N GLY A 315 8.16 29.18 -12.61
CA GLY A 315 9.07 29.68 -13.66
C GLY A 315 10.29 28.79 -13.97
N TYR A 316 10.26 27.51 -13.54
CA TYR A 316 11.36 26.56 -13.76
C TYR A 316 11.66 26.35 -15.25
N ALA A 317 10.61 26.26 -16.07
CA ALA A 317 10.74 26.03 -17.52
C ALA A 317 11.63 27.08 -18.20
N GLU A 318 11.60 28.32 -17.71
CA GLU A 318 12.32 29.46 -18.26
C GLU A 318 13.79 29.54 -17.78
N ARG A 319 14.11 28.98 -16.60
CA ARG A 319 15.42 29.20 -15.94
C ARG A 319 16.29 27.95 -15.77
N HIS A 320 15.76 26.75 -16.02
CA HIS A 320 16.51 25.52 -15.77
C HIS A 320 17.67 25.29 -16.75
N GLY A 321 17.71 26.00 -17.90
CA GLY A 321 18.68 25.76 -18.97
C GLY A 321 20.15 25.87 -18.53
N SER A 322 20.50 26.86 -17.71
CA SER A 322 21.88 27.01 -17.20
C SER A 322 22.27 25.89 -16.23
N ALA A 323 21.34 25.46 -15.37
CA ALA A 323 21.55 24.33 -14.46
C ALA A 323 21.67 23.01 -15.22
N ALA A 324 20.80 22.79 -16.21
CA ALA A 324 20.80 21.61 -17.06
C ALA A 324 22.09 21.49 -17.89
N ALA A 325 22.60 22.61 -18.43
CA ALA A 325 23.86 22.65 -19.17
C ALA A 325 25.09 22.41 -18.29
N ALA A 326 25.05 22.83 -17.02
CA ALA A 326 26.18 22.70 -16.12
C ALA A 326 26.28 21.31 -15.47
N ARG A 327 25.14 20.70 -15.08
CA ARG A 327 25.10 19.47 -14.28
C ARG A 327 23.86 18.62 -14.56
N THR A 328 23.74 18.08 -15.77
CA THR A 328 22.58 17.24 -16.17
C THR A 328 22.41 16.02 -15.26
N GLU A 329 23.50 15.48 -14.71
CA GLU A 329 23.53 14.36 -13.78
C GLU A 329 22.73 14.59 -12.49
N THR A 330 22.57 15.85 -12.06
CA THR A 330 21.74 16.19 -10.90
C THR A 330 20.25 15.97 -11.18
N CYS A 331 19.82 16.18 -12.42
CA CYS A 331 18.45 15.92 -12.86
C CYS A 331 18.21 14.42 -13.07
N ALA A 332 19.25 13.71 -13.52
CA ALA A 332 19.21 12.26 -13.78
C ALA A 332 18.93 11.40 -12.53
N GLY A 333 19.07 11.98 -11.32
CA GLY A 333 18.66 11.33 -10.08
C GLY A 333 17.14 11.12 -9.93
N CYS A 334 16.32 11.84 -10.70
CA CYS A 334 14.86 11.71 -10.68
C CYS A 334 14.25 11.60 -12.09
N HIS A 335 14.91 12.13 -13.11
CA HIS A 335 14.43 12.16 -14.48
C HIS A 335 15.20 11.20 -15.36
N VAL A 336 14.49 10.55 -16.28
CA VAL A 336 15.09 9.87 -17.42
C VAL A 336 15.10 10.80 -18.63
N GLN A 337 15.91 10.49 -19.63
CA GLN A 337 16.02 11.25 -20.88
C GLN A 337 14.65 11.55 -21.52
N ALA A 338 13.72 10.60 -21.47
CA ALA A 338 12.36 10.79 -21.99
C ALA A 338 11.62 11.95 -21.31
N ASP A 339 11.79 12.14 -20.00
CA ASP A 339 11.13 13.23 -19.26
C ASP A 339 11.60 14.61 -19.75
N CYS A 340 12.89 14.75 -20.09
CA CYS A 340 13.42 15.97 -20.70
C CYS A 340 12.78 16.20 -22.08
N LEU A 341 12.72 15.14 -22.89
CA LEU A 341 12.23 15.19 -24.25
C LEU A 341 10.73 15.50 -24.34
N ASP A 342 9.93 15.17 -23.33
CA ASP A 342 8.49 15.48 -23.33
C ASP A 342 8.20 16.99 -23.44
N CYS A 343 9.00 17.82 -22.76
CA CYS A 343 8.88 19.27 -22.87
C CYS A 343 9.71 19.85 -24.02
N HIS A 344 10.83 19.21 -24.36
CA HIS A 344 11.80 19.78 -25.31
C HIS A 344 11.58 19.36 -26.77
N ARG A 345 10.93 18.22 -27.05
CA ARG A 345 10.58 17.79 -28.42
C ARG A 345 9.73 18.81 -29.19
N PRO A 346 8.65 19.40 -28.63
CA PRO A 346 7.82 20.37 -29.35
C PRO A 346 8.56 21.65 -29.73
N VAL A 347 9.66 21.98 -29.03
CA VAL A 347 10.43 23.21 -29.21
C VAL A 347 11.83 22.96 -29.77
N ALA A 348 12.16 21.72 -30.17
CA ALA A 348 13.49 21.34 -30.65
C ALA A 348 13.92 22.10 -31.92
N GLY A 349 12.96 22.59 -32.70
CA GLY A 349 13.17 23.43 -33.89
C GLY A 349 13.36 24.93 -33.60
N ALA A 350 13.20 25.38 -32.36
CA ALA A 350 13.51 26.75 -31.98
C ALA A 350 15.04 26.95 -32.03
N ALA A 351 15.49 27.80 -32.95
CA ALA A 351 16.89 28.14 -33.17
C ALA A 351 17.66 28.33 -31.85
N GLY A 352 18.75 27.58 -31.67
CA GLY A 352 19.71 27.78 -30.58
C GLY A 352 19.44 27.03 -29.27
N LYS A 353 18.38 26.21 -29.15
CA LYS A 353 18.10 25.49 -27.89
C LYS A 353 18.91 24.20 -27.68
N TYR A 354 18.93 23.32 -28.69
CA TYR A 354 19.72 22.07 -28.67
C TYR A 354 20.71 21.97 -29.82
N HIS A 355 20.31 22.48 -30.97
CA HIS A 355 21.16 22.59 -32.14
C HIS A 355 21.38 24.08 -32.43
N PRO A 356 22.62 24.51 -32.74
CA PRO A 356 22.84 25.90 -33.16
C PRO A 356 22.09 26.20 -34.48
N GLU A 357 21.95 27.47 -34.86
CA GLU A 357 21.34 27.84 -36.15
C GLU A 357 22.06 27.20 -37.34
N GLY A 358 21.33 26.83 -38.41
CA GLY A 358 21.91 26.21 -39.59
C GLY A 358 22.50 24.82 -39.37
N PHE A 359 22.05 24.08 -38.35
CA PHE A 359 22.57 22.75 -38.03
C PHE A 359 22.62 21.80 -39.22
N LEU A 360 21.58 21.78 -40.06
CA LEU A 360 21.52 20.93 -41.25
C LEU A 360 22.71 21.15 -42.21
N VAL A 361 23.25 22.37 -42.27
CA VAL A 361 24.39 22.71 -43.14
C VAL A 361 25.70 22.14 -42.59
N ARG A 362 25.90 22.17 -41.26
CA ARG A 362 27.13 21.66 -40.60
C ARG A 362 27.03 20.21 -40.12
N HIS A 363 25.83 19.63 -40.11
CA HIS A 363 25.55 18.28 -39.65
C HIS A 363 26.45 17.23 -40.34
N PRO A 364 26.69 17.25 -41.67
CA PRO A 364 27.56 16.26 -42.31
C PRO A 364 28.97 16.25 -41.74
N SER A 365 29.57 17.44 -41.54
CA SER A 365 30.90 17.55 -40.93
C SER A 365 30.91 17.12 -39.47
N ALA A 366 29.89 17.51 -38.69
CA ALA A 366 29.78 17.17 -37.27
C ALA A 366 29.57 15.66 -37.04
N ALA A 367 28.79 15.01 -37.89
CA ALA A 367 28.57 13.57 -37.88
C ALA A 367 29.85 12.80 -38.27
N TYR A 368 30.56 13.26 -39.32
CA TYR A 368 31.83 12.65 -39.75
C TYR A 368 32.92 12.77 -38.69
N SER A 369 33.05 13.94 -38.06
CA SER A 369 34.07 14.20 -37.04
C SER A 369 33.69 13.72 -35.63
N ARG A 370 32.48 13.16 -35.45
CA ARG A 370 31.92 12.79 -34.14
C ARG A 370 31.93 13.94 -33.14
N ALA A 371 31.70 15.17 -33.62
CA ALA A 371 31.79 16.38 -32.79
C ALA A 371 30.61 16.53 -31.82
N ALA A 372 29.55 15.73 -31.95
CA ALA A 372 28.35 15.81 -31.12
C ALA A 372 27.90 14.42 -30.64
N ASP A 373 27.51 14.34 -29.37
CA ASP A 373 26.89 13.15 -28.79
C ASP A 373 25.39 13.13 -29.14
N CYS A 374 25.07 12.55 -30.29
CA CYS A 374 23.70 12.47 -30.77
C CYS A 374 22.92 11.32 -30.10
N VAL A 375 23.59 10.29 -29.57
CA VAL A 375 22.91 9.15 -28.91
C VAL A 375 22.29 9.56 -27.58
N SER A 376 22.85 10.58 -26.93
CA SER A 376 22.31 11.18 -25.71
C SER A 376 21.00 11.94 -25.90
N CYS A 377 20.42 12.00 -27.11
CA CYS A 377 19.06 12.51 -27.36
C CYS A 377 18.27 11.74 -28.44
N HIS A 378 18.95 11.12 -29.40
CA HIS A 378 18.33 10.47 -30.56
C HIS A 378 18.71 8.99 -30.64
N ASN A 379 17.74 8.14 -31.02
CA ASN A 379 18.05 6.81 -31.53
C ASN A 379 18.66 6.97 -32.92
N GLN A 380 20.00 6.99 -33.03
CA GLN A 380 20.70 7.32 -34.27
C GLN A 380 20.31 6.42 -35.44
N GLY A 381 20.09 5.12 -35.22
CA GLY A 381 19.73 4.20 -36.32
C GLY A 381 18.39 4.54 -36.95
N GLU A 382 17.36 4.73 -36.12
CA GLU A 382 16.01 5.05 -36.58
C GLU A 382 15.89 6.52 -37.04
N PHE A 383 16.50 7.44 -36.29
CA PHE A 383 16.42 8.87 -36.57
C PHE A 383 17.17 9.24 -37.86
N CYS A 384 18.41 8.77 -38.02
CA CYS A 384 19.19 9.06 -39.22
C CYS A 384 18.52 8.45 -40.45
N SER A 385 18.10 7.18 -40.40
CA SER A 385 17.43 6.56 -41.55
C SER A 385 16.13 7.27 -41.93
N THR A 386 15.28 7.62 -40.95
CA THR A 386 14.00 8.30 -41.21
C THR A 386 14.20 9.72 -41.76
N CYS A 387 15.08 10.52 -41.17
CA CYS A 387 15.36 11.87 -41.65
C CYS A 387 15.94 11.85 -43.07
N HIS A 388 16.90 10.94 -43.32
CA HIS A 388 17.51 10.81 -44.64
C HIS A 388 16.53 10.27 -45.67
N GLN A 389 15.61 9.39 -45.29
CA GLN A 389 14.51 8.94 -46.14
C GLN A 389 13.56 10.09 -46.51
N GLN A 390 13.15 10.90 -45.53
CA GLN A 390 12.30 12.08 -45.76
C GLN A 390 13.00 13.14 -46.63
N ALA A 391 14.31 13.30 -46.47
CA ALA A 391 15.14 14.18 -47.28
C ALA A 391 15.47 13.60 -48.67
N GLY A 392 15.01 12.39 -49.00
CA GLY A 392 15.30 11.72 -50.28
C GLY A 392 16.76 11.26 -50.44
N LEU A 393 17.53 11.23 -49.35
CA LEU A 393 18.93 10.81 -49.27
C LEU A 393 19.07 9.29 -49.05
N VAL A 394 18.22 8.48 -49.69
CA VAL A 394 18.22 7.02 -49.58
C VAL A 394 18.70 6.34 -50.87
N PRO A 395 19.39 5.19 -50.78
CA PRO A 395 19.79 4.42 -51.96
C PRO A 395 18.58 3.95 -52.77
N LYS A 396 18.58 4.19 -54.09
CA LYS A 396 17.59 3.61 -55.02
C LYS A 396 18.08 2.27 -55.58
N GLY A 397 18.28 1.29 -54.69
CA GLY A 397 18.69 -0.08 -55.02
C GLY A 397 19.99 -0.54 -54.33
N PRO A 398 20.32 -1.84 -54.39
CA PRO A 398 21.34 -2.48 -53.55
C PRO A 398 22.80 -2.09 -53.84
N PHE A 399 23.05 -1.30 -54.89
CA PHE A 399 24.41 -0.92 -55.34
C PHE A 399 24.46 0.48 -55.99
N ARG A 400 23.55 1.39 -55.64
CA ARG A 400 23.52 2.74 -56.24
C ARG A 400 23.69 3.84 -55.20
N SER A 401 24.33 4.91 -55.66
CA SER A 401 24.55 6.16 -54.94
C SER A 401 23.28 6.63 -54.22
N GLY A 402 23.48 6.99 -52.96
CA GLY A 402 22.55 7.68 -52.09
C GLY A 402 23.39 8.51 -51.12
N TYR A 403 23.50 8.05 -49.88
CA TYR A 403 24.18 8.74 -48.77
C TYR A 403 25.73 8.66 -48.76
N HIS A 404 26.32 7.91 -49.69
CA HIS A 404 27.77 7.86 -49.91
C HIS A 404 28.17 8.73 -51.10
N ASP A 405 29.41 9.23 -51.10
CA ASP A 405 30.05 9.94 -52.23
C ASP A 405 30.13 9.13 -53.53
N ALA A 406 29.61 7.90 -53.51
CA ALA A 406 29.48 6.97 -54.64
C ALA A 406 30.71 6.96 -55.53
N LYS A 407 31.89 7.01 -54.90
CA LYS A 407 33.11 6.63 -55.61
C LYS A 407 32.83 5.27 -56.23
N GLN A 408 32.97 5.19 -57.55
CA GLN A 408 32.84 3.97 -58.35
C GLN A 408 33.69 2.80 -57.78
N MET A 409 34.59 3.11 -56.85
CA MET A 409 35.52 2.23 -56.15
C MET A 409 35.08 1.82 -54.74
N PHE A 410 33.83 2.01 -54.30
CA PHE A 410 33.35 1.58 -52.97
C PHE A 410 33.78 0.12 -52.67
N VAL A 411 33.54 -0.79 -53.62
CA VAL A 411 33.93 -2.21 -53.52
C VAL A 411 35.43 -2.40 -53.26
N LEU A 412 36.28 -1.49 -53.73
CA LEU A 412 37.74 -1.57 -53.61
C LEU A 412 38.31 -0.89 -52.36
N GLY A 413 37.58 0.05 -51.76
CA GLY A 413 38.06 0.84 -50.61
C GLY A 413 37.32 0.59 -49.29
N HIS A 414 36.09 0.07 -49.32
CA HIS A 414 35.24 -0.03 -48.13
C HIS A 414 35.77 -1.05 -47.10
N GLY A 415 36.48 -2.09 -47.53
CA GLY A 415 37.05 -3.08 -46.60
C GLY A 415 38.07 -2.46 -45.65
N GLU A 416 38.92 -1.56 -46.14
CA GLU A 416 39.89 -0.82 -45.31
C GLU A 416 39.19 0.24 -44.44
N ALA A 417 38.16 0.91 -44.97
CA ALA A 417 37.35 1.84 -44.18
C ALA A 417 36.61 1.12 -43.03
N ALA A 418 36.02 -0.04 -43.31
CA ALA A 418 35.31 -0.87 -42.33
C ALA A 418 36.23 -1.41 -41.24
N ARG A 419 37.48 -1.75 -41.56
CA ARG A 419 38.49 -2.13 -40.54
C ARG A 419 38.88 -0.98 -39.63
N ARG A 420 38.84 0.26 -40.13
CA ARG A 420 39.20 1.45 -39.35
C ARG A 420 38.03 1.99 -38.53
N SER A 421 36.79 1.88 -39.01
CA SER A 421 35.61 2.19 -38.22
C SER A 421 34.35 1.53 -38.78
N LEU A 422 34.09 0.30 -38.38
CA LEU A 422 32.87 -0.43 -38.72
C LEU A 422 31.63 0.26 -38.14
N GLU A 423 31.77 0.89 -36.97
CA GLU A 423 30.71 1.58 -36.22
C GLU A 423 30.04 2.66 -37.06
N SER A 424 30.82 3.36 -37.90
CA SER A 424 30.31 4.39 -38.81
C SER A 424 29.35 3.83 -39.86
N CYS A 425 29.58 2.60 -40.32
CA CYS A 425 28.73 1.92 -41.29
C CYS A 425 27.47 1.35 -40.62
N VAL A 426 27.63 0.66 -39.48
CA VAL A 426 26.52 -0.01 -38.77
C VAL A 426 25.59 0.97 -38.04
N THR A 427 25.88 2.27 -38.07
CA THR A 427 24.94 3.32 -37.65
C THR A 427 23.76 3.43 -38.60
N CYS A 428 23.94 3.09 -39.89
CA CYS A 428 22.88 3.15 -40.92
C CYS A 428 22.60 1.79 -41.57
N HIS A 429 23.57 0.87 -41.55
CA HIS A 429 23.46 -0.46 -42.15
C HIS A 429 23.23 -1.53 -41.10
N VAL A 430 22.42 -2.52 -41.45
CA VAL A 430 22.19 -3.71 -40.63
C VAL A 430 22.98 -4.90 -41.17
N GLU A 431 23.10 -5.96 -40.36
CA GLU A 431 23.87 -7.16 -40.69
C GLU A 431 23.52 -7.74 -42.06
N ASN A 432 22.23 -7.79 -42.42
CA ASN A 432 21.76 -8.29 -43.71
C ASN A 432 22.33 -7.52 -44.93
N ASP A 433 22.61 -6.22 -44.78
CA ASP A 433 23.20 -5.41 -45.86
C ASP A 433 24.62 -5.89 -46.19
N CYS A 434 25.40 -6.21 -45.16
CA CYS A 434 26.74 -6.77 -45.29
C CYS A 434 26.69 -8.20 -45.85
N LEU A 435 25.73 -9.00 -45.39
CA LEU A 435 25.57 -10.40 -45.81
C LEU A 435 25.21 -10.57 -47.28
N ALA A 436 24.61 -9.56 -47.91
CA ALA A 436 24.36 -9.56 -49.36
C ALA A 436 25.64 -9.79 -50.19
N CYS A 437 26.80 -9.40 -49.65
CA CYS A 437 28.11 -9.59 -50.28
C CYS A 437 29.01 -10.57 -49.52
N HIS A 438 29.00 -10.54 -48.19
CA HIS A 438 29.98 -11.24 -47.36
C HIS A 438 29.50 -12.58 -46.79
N SER A 439 28.23 -12.95 -47.00
CA SER A 439 27.73 -14.26 -46.55
C SER A 439 28.26 -15.40 -47.41
N ALA A 440 28.67 -16.50 -46.75
CA ALA A 440 29.01 -17.75 -47.41
C ALA A 440 27.78 -18.58 -47.80
N LEU A 441 26.61 -18.30 -47.20
CA LEU A 441 25.36 -19.04 -47.41
C LEU A 441 24.56 -18.59 -48.64
N GLY A 442 24.69 -17.33 -49.06
CA GLY A 442 23.89 -16.80 -50.18
C GLY A 442 24.32 -15.45 -50.78
N GLY A 443 25.32 -14.78 -50.19
CA GLY A 443 25.83 -13.51 -50.73
C GLY A 443 26.81 -13.70 -51.90
N ARG A 444 27.50 -12.63 -52.29
CA ARG A 444 28.57 -12.68 -53.31
C ARG A 444 29.85 -13.41 -52.86
N ARG A 445 29.85 -13.97 -51.65
CA ARG A 445 30.95 -14.77 -51.05
C ARG A 445 32.28 -14.03 -50.96
N PHE A 446 32.24 -12.69 -50.82
CA PHE A 446 33.44 -11.92 -50.54
C PHE A 446 33.89 -12.16 -49.11
N ASN A 447 35.12 -12.63 -48.92
CA ASN A 447 35.64 -12.88 -47.58
C ASN A 447 35.79 -11.55 -46.80
N PRO A 448 35.06 -11.34 -45.69
CA PRO A 448 35.19 -10.14 -44.88
C PRO A 448 36.44 -10.14 -43.99
N HIS A 449 37.09 -11.29 -43.82
CA HIS A 449 38.24 -11.46 -42.94
C HIS A 449 39.50 -10.85 -43.55
N GLY A 450 40.22 -10.06 -42.76
CA GLY A 450 41.49 -9.46 -43.17
C GLY A 450 42.66 -10.46 -43.14
N PRO A 451 43.82 -10.07 -43.71
CA PRO A 451 45.05 -10.85 -43.58
C PRO A 451 45.38 -11.15 -42.10
N GLY A 452 45.72 -12.40 -41.80
CA GLY A 452 46.08 -12.82 -40.44
C GLY A 452 44.88 -13.05 -39.49
N PHE A 453 43.66 -13.18 -40.01
CA PHE A 453 42.50 -13.54 -39.20
C PHE A 453 42.62 -14.95 -38.60
N ASP A 454 42.62 -15.02 -37.27
CA ASP A 454 42.69 -16.27 -36.49
C ASP A 454 41.27 -16.73 -36.13
N ALA A 455 40.70 -17.57 -37.00
CA ALA A 455 39.35 -18.10 -36.86
C ALA A 455 39.21 -19.01 -35.63
N ASP A 456 40.23 -19.81 -35.33
CA ASP A 456 40.24 -20.75 -34.21
C ASP A 456 40.13 -20.06 -32.85
N ARG A 457 40.89 -18.98 -32.67
CA ARG A 457 40.89 -18.20 -31.43
C ARG A 457 39.55 -17.54 -31.16
N LEU A 458 38.90 -16.99 -32.19
CA LEU A 458 37.62 -16.30 -32.06
C LEU A 458 36.44 -17.27 -31.95
N ARG A 459 36.47 -18.38 -32.69
CA ARG A 459 35.46 -19.46 -32.59
C ARG A 459 35.36 -20.04 -31.18
N LYS A 460 36.48 -20.17 -30.47
CA LYS A 460 36.49 -20.61 -29.05
C LYS A 460 35.79 -19.64 -28.10
N ARG A 461 35.76 -18.34 -28.41
CA ARG A 461 35.14 -17.31 -27.58
C ARG A 461 33.65 -17.10 -27.88
N ASN A 462 33.27 -17.15 -29.16
CA ASN A 462 31.87 -16.99 -29.56
C ASN A 462 31.58 -17.73 -30.88
N PRO A 463 31.27 -19.04 -30.83
CA PRO A 463 31.02 -19.83 -32.04
C PRO A 463 29.72 -19.44 -32.75
N GLY A 464 28.75 -18.87 -32.03
CA GLY A 464 27.47 -18.43 -32.58
C GLY A 464 27.59 -17.26 -33.57
N MET A 465 28.59 -16.38 -33.41
CA MET A 465 28.82 -15.28 -34.36
C MET A 465 29.22 -15.79 -35.75
N CYS A 466 29.91 -16.93 -35.83
CA CYS A 466 30.36 -17.50 -37.10
C CYS A 466 29.21 -18.10 -37.92
N THR A 467 28.15 -18.59 -37.26
CA THR A 467 27.01 -19.24 -37.94
C THR A 467 26.13 -18.25 -38.70
N VAL A 468 26.20 -16.97 -38.35
CA VAL A 468 25.51 -15.89 -39.09
C VAL A 468 25.96 -15.85 -40.56
N CYS A 469 27.27 -15.97 -40.81
CA CYS A 469 27.83 -15.90 -42.15
C CYS A 469 28.00 -17.28 -42.81
N HIS A 470 28.18 -18.34 -42.01
CA HIS A 470 28.56 -19.67 -42.48
C HIS A 470 27.52 -20.78 -42.21
N GLY A 471 26.45 -20.48 -41.47
CA GLY A 471 25.47 -21.48 -41.02
C GLY A 471 26.12 -22.57 -40.19
N ALA A 472 25.70 -23.82 -40.41
CA ALA A 472 26.28 -24.99 -39.73
C ALA A 472 27.68 -25.39 -40.25
N ARG A 473 28.16 -24.78 -41.35
CA ARG A 473 29.43 -25.16 -42.02
C ARG A 473 30.46 -24.04 -41.88
N ILE A 474 30.95 -23.83 -40.67
CA ILE A 474 32.03 -22.89 -40.39
C ILE A 474 33.35 -23.50 -40.90
N PRO A 475 34.10 -22.82 -41.80
CA PRO A 475 35.41 -23.28 -42.25
C PRO A 475 36.38 -23.49 -41.08
N GLY A 476 37.25 -24.50 -41.23
CA GLY A 476 38.26 -24.91 -40.27
C GLY A 476 39.15 -23.77 -39.83
#